data_AF-A0A537KHG9-F1
#
_entry.id   AF-A0A537KHG9-F1
#
_cell.length_a   1.000
_cell.length_b   1.000
_cell.length_c   1.000
_cell.angle_alpha   90.00
_cell.angle_beta   90.00
_cell.angle_gamma   90.00
#
_symmetry.space_group_name_H-M   'P 1'
#
loop_
_entity.id
_entity.type
_entity.pdbx_description
1 polymer ?
#
loop_
_entity_poly.entity_id
_entity_poly.type
_entity_poly.pdbx_seq_one_letter_code
_entity_poly.pdbx_strand_id
1 'polypeptide(L)'
;MMSLNEIRRRLFKGDITILFRLFGKDEKTIQPSEVAQIFLNLPASSAVKAFQSFPEKNRIIVFPYLDDLVKKQIIHDIPKPDASKILNNLSSDDLMIFLTKLKGIELSEILEYLNEKNKKVAHNLLGYPRESVARLINTEFVTIKKEMSIEDAMDHLRKYHQDSETANVIYVVDNEGKLIDDVPIRRLVLNEPAKKVEDIMDGFYVKLNLNDSKETAVD
;
A
#
# COMPACT_ATOMS: atom_id res chain seq x y z
N MET A 1 12.62 -25.17 -22.09
CA MET A 1 12.78 -24.16 -21.02
C MET A 1 13.59 -23.00 -21.57
N MET A 2 13.17 -21.75 -21.33
CA MET A 2 13.91 -20.56 -21.76
C MET A 2 15.14 -20.37 -20.88
N SER A 3 16.28 -19.95 -21.43
CA SER A 3 17.50 -19.76 -20.63
C SER A 3 17.42 -18.48 -19.77
N LEU A 4 18.06 -18.47 -18.60
CA LEU A 4 18.17 -17.28 -17.73
C LEU A 4 18.72 -16.05 -18.48
N ASN A 5 19.66 -16.25 -19.39
CA ASN A 5 20.22 -15.19 -20.22
C ASN A 5 19.20 -14.60 -21.20
N GLU A 6 18.29 -15.43 -21.71
CA GLU A 6 17.24 -15.00 -22.61
C GLU A 6 16.09 -14.28 -21.88
N ILE A 7 15.77 -14.72 -20.65
CA ILE A 7 14.85 -14.02 -19.75
C ILE A 7 15.37 -12.63 -19.44
N ARG A 8 16.63 -12.54 -19.02
CA ARG A 8 17.31 -11.29 -18.73
C ARG A 8 17.31 -10.34 -19.93
N ARG A 9 17.64 -10.82 -21.13
CA ARG A 9 17.66 -10.02 -22.37
C ARG A 9 16.29 -9.43 -22.72
N ARG A 10 15.21 -10.16 -22.47
CA ARG A 10 13.84 -9.70 -22.77
C ARG A 10 13.33 -8.70 -21.73
N LEU A 11 13.57 -8.95 -20.44
CA LEU A 11 13.28 -7.97 -19.38
C LEU A 11 14.01 -6.64 -19.60
N PHE A 12 15.26 -6.68 -20.07
CA PHE A 12 16.00 -5.47 -20.45
C PHE A 12 15.39 -4.67 -21.60
N LYS A 13 14.55 -5.27 -22.42
CA LYS A 13 13.83 -4.59 -23.51
C LYS A 13 12.43 -4.11 -23.08
N GLY A 14 12.09 -4.22 -21.80
CA GLY A 14 10.74 -3.97 -21.30
C GLY A 14 9.72 -5.02 -21.73
N ASP A 15 10.17 -6.16 -22.26
CA ASP A 15 9.28 -7.26 -22.67
C ASP A 15 8.83 -8.04 -21.43
N ILE A 16 7.77 -7.54 -20.80
CA ILE A 16 7.09 -8.19 -19.68
C ILE A 16 6.28 -9.41 -20.11
N THR A 17 6.09 -9.66 -21.42
CA THR A 17 5.29 -10.80 -21.88
C THR A 17 5.93 -12.15 -21.56
N ILE A 18 7.23 -12.13 -21.29
CA ILE A 18 7.95 -13.30 -20.79
C ILE A 18 7.47 -13.75 -19.41
N LEU A 19 7.02 -12.82 -18.57
CA LEU A 19 6.50 -13.11 -17.25
C LEU A 19 5.31 -14.06 -17.36
N PHE A 20 4.43 -13.83 -18.37
CA PHE A 20 3.26 -14.68 -18.65
C PHE A 20 3.67 -16.11 -18.96
N ARG A 21 4.75 -16.29 -19.73
CA ARG A 21 5.28 -17.61 -20.09
C ARG A 21 5.98 -18.30 -18.92
N LEU A 22 6.60 -17.56 -18.01
CA LEU A 22 7.32 -18.12 -16.86
C LEU A 22 6.35 -18.64 -15.79
N PHE A 23 5.25 -17.93 -15.56
CA PHE A 23 4.25 -18.29 -14.56
C PHE A 23 3.05 -19.06 -15.14
N GLY A 24 3.04 -19.34 -16.45
CA GLY A 24 1.97 -20.10 -17.10
C GLY A 24 0.61 -19.40 -17.06
N LYS A 25 0.60 -18.07 -17.17
CA LYS A 25 -0.53 -17.19 -16.84
C LYS A 25 -0.79 -16.16 -17.94
N ASP A 26 -2.03 -15.69 -18.05
CA ASP A 26 -2.42 -14.63 -19.00
C ASP A 26 -2.01 -13.22 -18.53
N GLU A 27 -2.01 -12.25 -19.46
CA GLU A 27 -1.56 -10.86 -19.23
C GLU A 27 -2.17 -10.19 -17.99
N LYS A 28 -3.41 -10.58 -17.67
CA LYS A 28 -4.22 -10.00 -16.59
C LYS A 28 -4.02 -10.65 -15.22
N THR A 29 -3.17 -11.67 -15.11
CA THR A 29 -3.19 -12.58 -13.93
C THR A 29 -1.87 -12.69 -13.17
N ILE A 30 -0.84 -11.92 -13.56
CA ILE A 30 0.43 -11.93 -12.85
C ILE A 30 0.34 -11.10 -11.58
N GLN A 31 0.68 -11.75 -10.46
CA GLN A 31 0.72 -11.10 -9.17
C GLN A 31 2.02 -10.29 -9.01
N PRO A 32 2.00 -9.11 -8.38
CA PRO A 32 3.19 -8.30 -8.16
C PRO A 32 4.32 -9.05 -7.43
N SER A 33 3.97 -9.96 -6.51
CA SER A 33 4.91 -10.82 -5.78
C SER A 33 5.65 -11.81 -6.70
N GLU A 34 4.98 -12.35 -7.74
CA GLU A 34 5.60 -13.22 -8.73
C GLU A 34 6.63 -12.46 -9.56
N VAL A 35 6.30 -11.23 -9.96
CA VAL A 35 7.26 -10.34 -10.64
C VAL A 35 8.48 -10.09 -9.76
N ALA A 36 8.27 -9.79 -8.49
CA ALA A 36 9.34 -9.51 -7.55
C ALA A 36 10.31 -10.68 -7.34
N GLN A 37 9.85 -11.93 -7.37
CA GLN A 37 10.71 -13.11 -7.26
C GLN A 37 11.77 -13.20 -8.35
N ILE A 38 11.50 -12.66 -9.54
CA ILE A 38 12.48 -12.66 -10.63
C ILE A 38 13.66 -11.73 -10.32
N PHE A 39 13.40 -10.62 -9.63
CA PHE A 39 14.44 -9.66 -9.26
C PHE A 39 15.47 -10.25 -8.30
N LEU A 40 15.11 -11.24 -7.48
CA LEU A 40 16.03 -11.93 -6.56
C LEU A 40 17.22 -12.59 -7.28
N ASN A 41 17.00 -13.03 -8.53
CA ASN A 41 18.01 -13.74 -9.31
C ASN A 41 18.73 -12.83 -10.33
N LEU A 42 18.43 -11.53 -10.35
CA LEU A 42 19.06 -10.58 -11.25
C LEU A 42 20.25 -9.89 -10.56
N PRO A 43 21.39 -9.72 -11.27
CA PRO A 43 22.43 -8.82 -10.80
C PRO A 43 21.88 -7.41 -10.57
N ALA A 44 22.37 -6.69 -9.55
CA ALA A 44 21.86 -5.37 -9.14
C ALA A 44 21.67 -4.37 -10.31
N SER A 45 22.69 -4.22 -11.17
CA SER A 45 22.62 -3.34 -12.34
C SER A 45 21.58 -3.77 -13.39
N SER A 46 21.20 -5.04 -13.39
CA SER A 46 20.17 -5.59 -14.27
C SER A 46 18.77 -5.38 -13.68
N ALA A 47 18.64 -5.52 -12.36
CA ALA A 47 17.40 -5.25 -11.63
C ALA A 47 16.95 -3.79 -11.82
N VAL A 48 17.82 -2.80 -11.64
CA VAL A 48 17.46 -1.38 -11.80
C VAL A 48 16.94 -1.08 -13.21
N LYS A 49 17.66 -1.54 -14.24
CA LYS A 49 17.25 -1.33 -15.64
C LYS A 49 15.95 -2.04 -15.98
N ALA A 50 15.76 -3.28 -15.51
CA ALA A 50 14.51 -4.01 -15.70
C ALA A 50 13.35 -3.27 -15.02
N PHE A 51 13.54 -2.80 -13.79
CA PHE A 51 12.54 -2.02 -13.07
C PHE A 51 12.20 -0.71 -13.80
N GLN A 52 13.20 0.02 -14.30
CA GLN A 52 13.00 1.26 -15.07
C GLN A 52 12.27 1.03 -16.40
N SER A 53 12.35 -0.18 -16.97
CA SER A 53 11.65 -0.51 -18.21
C SER A 53 10.15 -0.71 -18.01
N PHE A 54 9.68 -0.90 -16.78
CA PHE A 54 8.26 -1.03 -16.49
C PHE A 54 7.51 0.29 -16.65
N PRO A 55 6.25 0.27 -17.11
CA PRO A 55 5.36 1.42 -17.01
C PRO A 55 5.31 1.95 -15.58
N GLU A 56 5.17 3.27 -15.43
CA GLU A 56 5.21 3.94 -14.11
C GLU A 56 4.24 3.33 -13.10
N LYS A 57 3.00 3.04 -13.52
CA LYS A 57 1.99 2.38 -12.69
C LYS A 57 2.46 1.03 -12.15
N ASN A 58 3.12 0.23 -12.97
CA ASN A 58 3.60 -1.09 -12.59
C ASN A 58 4.80 -1.01 -11.64
N ARG A 59 5.64 0.03 -11.76
CA ARG A 59 6.74 0.30 -10.82
C ARG A 59 6.21 0.50 -9.39
N ILE A 60 5.14 1.29 -9.23
CA ILE A 60 4.50 1.55 -7.94
C ILE A 60 3.92 0.26 -7.36
N ILE A 61 3.23 -0.53 -8.19
CA ILE A 61 2.59 -1.78 -7.76
C ILE A 61 3.61 -2.87 -7.37
N VAL A 62 4.71 -3.01 -8.10
CA VAL A 62 5.71 -4.08 -7.87
C VAL A 62 6.70 -3.71 -6.76
N PHE A 63 7.02 -2.43 -6.59
CA PHE A 63 8.04 -1.97 -5.65
C PHE A 63 7.87 -2.52 -4.22
N PRO A 64 6.67 -2.51 -3.60
CA PRO A 64 6.44 -3.08 -2.26
C PRO A 64 6.86 -4.53 -2.09
N TYR A 65 6.79 -5.31 -3.16
CA TYR A 65 7.04 -6.75 -3.15
C TYR A 65 8.51 -7.11 -3.37
N LEU A 66 9.33 -6.16 -3.80
CA LEU A 66 10.77 -6.37 -4.00
C LEU A 66 11.50 -6.62 -2.68
N ASP A 67 12.62 -7.33 -2.75
CA ASP A 67 13.51 -7.47 -1.62
C ASP A 67 14.08 -6.13 -1.15
N ASP A 68 14.33 -6.00 0.15
CA ASP A 68 14.82 -4.76 0.78
C ASP A 68 16.10 -4.23 0.13
N LEU A 69 17.03 -5.11 -0.26
CA LEU A 69 18.27 -4.71 -0.94
C LEU A 69 18.00 -4.16 -2.34
N VAL A 70 17.08 -4.79 -3.07
CA VAL A 70 16.69 -4.37 -4.42
C VAL A 70 15.96 -3.03 -4.38
N LYS A 71 15.04 -2.84 -3.43
CA LYS A 71 14.34 -1.56 -3.20
C LYS A 71 15.33 -0.43 -2.99
N LYS A 72 16.29 -0.60 -2.07
CA LYS A 72 17.32 0.40 -1.79
C LYS A 72 18.13 0.72 -3.04
N GLN A 73 18.62 -0.29 -3.74
CA GLN A 73 19.40 -0.09 -4.95
C GLN A 73 18.62 0.70 -6.01
N ILE A 74 17.35 0.34 -6.24
CA ILE A 74 16.49 1.04 -7.19
C ILE A 74 16.36 2.51 -6.81
N ILE A 75 16.02 2.82 -5.55
CA ILE A 75 15.78 4.21 -5.14
C ILE A 75 17.05 5.07 -5.22
N HIS A 76 18.22 4.49 -4.99
CA HIS A 76 19.51 5.20 -5.10
C HIS A 76 19.98 5.38 -6.55
N ASP A 77 19.71 4.43 -7.45
CA ASP A 77 20.26 4.43 -8.80
C ASP A 77 19.35 5.10 -9.86
N ILE A 78 18.07 5.28 -9.57
CA ILE A 78 17.15 5.99 -10.48
C ILE A 78 17.18 7.50 -10.23
N PRO A 79 16.82 8.33 -11.23
CA PRO A 79 16.72 9.78 -11.03
C PRO A 79 15.80 10.13 -9.85
N LYS A 80 16.21 11.08 -9.01
CA LYS A 80 15.44 11.54 -7.84
C LYS A 80 13.95 11.81 -8.14
N PRO A 81 13.55 12.47 -9.25
CA PRO A 81 12.13 12.66 -9.56
C PRO A 81 11.34 11.35 -9.73
N ASP A 82 11.95 10.31 -10.30
CA ASP A 82 11.31 9.00 -10.46
C ASP A 82 11.19 8.29 -9.11
N ALA A 83 12.24 8.33 -8.28
CA ALA A 83 12.20 7.80 -6.91
C ALA A 83 11.13 8.50 -6.08
N SER A 84 11.09 9.83 -6.11
CA SER A 84 10.04 10.63 -5.46
C SER A 84 8.65 10.23 -5.92
N LYS A 85 8.42 10.03 -7.22
CA LYS A 85 7.11 9.57 -7.71
C LYS A 85 6.74 8.21 -7.14
N ILE A 86 7.66 7.24 -7.14
CA ILE A 86 7.37 5.90 -6.60
C ILE A 86 7.01 6.01 -5.13
N LEU A 87 7.88 6.61 -4.32
CA LEU A 87 7.69 6.71 -2.87
C LEU A 87 6.41 7.46 -2.48
N ASN A 88 6.03 8.48 -3.26
CA ASN A 88 4.84 9.27 -2.95
C ASN A 88 3.51 8.65 -3.39
N ASN A 89 3.55 7.60 -4.21
CA ASN A 89 2.37 6.85 -4.63
C ASN A 89 2.27 5.46 -3.97
N LEU A 90 3.19 5.13 -3.06
CA LEU A 90 3.02 3.98 -2.17
C LEU A 90 1.90 4.28 -1.17
N SER A 91 1.17 3.24 -0.77
CA SER A 91 0.31 3.31 0.41
C SER A 91 1.16 3.57 1.66
N SER A 92 0.55 4.14 2.70
CA SER A 92 1.32 4.60 3.86
C SER A 92 2.02 3.47 4.62
N ASP A 93 1.42 2.28 4.64
CA ASP A 93 1.98 1.05 5.22
C ASP A 93 3.20 0.55 4.43
N ASP A 94 3.10 0.44 3.09
CA ASP A 94 4.21 0.04 2.23
C ASP A 94 5.39 1.01 2.33
N LEU A 95 5.09 2.31 2.34
CA LEU A 95 6.09 3.35 2.57
C LEU A 95 6.74 3.17 3.94
N MET A 96 5.96 2.92 5.01
CA MET A 96 6.47 2.74 6.36
C MET A 96 7.36 1.49 6.49
N ILE A 97 6.96 0.39 5.84
CA ILE A 97 7.76 -0.84 5.76
C ILE A 97 9.11 -0.52 5.14
N PHE A 98 9.15 0.20 4.02
CA PHE A 98 10.41 0.59 3.37
C PHE A 98 11.26 1.50 4.28
N LEU A 99 10.68 2.58 4.82
CA LEU A 99 11.40 3.54 5.65
C LEU A 99 12.00 2.90 6.92
N THR A 100 11.33 1.90 7.50
CA THR A 100 11.78 1.21 8.72
C THR A 100 13.08 0.41 8.52
N LYS A 101 13.41 0.07 7.27
CA LYS A 101 14.66 -0.61 6.87
C LYS A 101 15.85 0.34 6.70
N LEU A 102 15.60 1.65 6.72
CA LEU A 102 16.62 2.68 6.57
C LEU A 102 17.11 3.16 7.94
N LYS A 103 18.34 3.67 8.00
CA LYS A 103 18.94 4.17 9.25
C LYS A 103 19.80 5.41 8.99
N GLY A 104 19.83 6.31 9.98
CA GLY A 104 20.72 7.47 9.98
C GLY A 104 20.54 8.34 8.75
N ILE A 105 21.64 8.61 8.06
CA ILE A 105 21.70 9.50 6.88
C ILE A 105 20.80 9.02 5.75
N GLU A 106 20.77 7.70 5.49
CA GLU A 106 19.94 7.11 4.43
C GLU A 106 18.45 7.44 4.62
N LEU A 107 17.95 7.34 5.86
CA LEU A 107 16.57 7.69 6.16
C LEU A 107 16.31 9.19 5.91
N SER A 108 17.20 10.05 6.40
CA SER A 108 17.07 11.51 6.24
C SER A 108 17.04 11.92 4.76
N GLU A 109 17.91 11.33 3.92
CA GLU A 109 17.95 11.61 2.49
C GLU A 109 16.65 11.19 1.78
N ILE A 110 16.13 10.01 2.12
CA ILE A 110 14.90 9.48 1.51
C ILE A 110 13.66 10.27 1.96
N LEU A 111 13.64 10.79 3.18
CA LEU A 111 12.56 11.67 3.62
C LEU A 111 12.47 12.96 2.79
N GLU A 112 13.57 13.43 2.20
CA GLU A 112 13.58 14.58 1.26
C GLU A 112 12.99 14.26 -0.12
N TYR A 113 12.57 13.03 -0.35
CA TYR A 113 11.93 12.61 -1.60
C TYR A 113 10.41 12.63 -1.46
N LEU A 114 9.90 12.72 -0.23
CA LEU A 114 8.47 12.72 0.09
C LEU A 114 7.87 14.12 -0.04
N ASN A 115 6.61 14.17 -0.46
CA ASN A 115 5.79 15.36 -0.38
C ASN A 115 5.38 15.63 1.08
N GLU A 116 4.85 16.83 1.35
CA GLU A 116 4.48 17.24 2.71
C GLU A 116 3.46 16.31 3.39
N LYS A 117 2.51 15.75 2.65
CA LYS A 117 1.52 14.79 3.19
C LYS A 117 2.25 13.55 3.73
N ASN A 118 3.04 12.90 2.89
CA ASN A 118 3.73 11.66 3.22
C ASN A 118 4.86 11.89 4.24
N LYS A 119 5.53 13.05 4.20
CA LYS A 119 6.54 13.44 5.19
C LYS A 119 5.93 13.58 6.59
N LYS A 120 4.75 14.20 6.71
CA LYS A 120 4.02 14.30 8.00
C LYS A 120 3.60 12.92 8.53
N VAL A 121 3.03 12.08 7.68
CA VAL A 121 2.66 10.70 8.04
C VAL A 121 3.90 9.92 8.48
N ALA A 122 4.98 9.99 7.71
CA ALA A 122 6.24 9.33 8.02
C ALA A 122 6.78 9.78 9.38
N HIS A 123 6.86 11.08 9.65
CA HIS A 123 7.34 11.59 10.94
C HIS A 123 6.48 11.15 12.12
N ASN A 124 5.15 11.16 11.97
CA ASN A 124 4.24 10.72 13.02
C ASN A 124 4.48 9.23 13.35
N LEU A 125 4.43 8.37 12.33
CA LEU A 125 4.57 6.93 12.52
C LEU A 125 6.01 6.53 12.88
N LEU A 126 7.02 7.28 12.42
CA LEU A 126 8.43 7.09 12.80
C LEU A 126 8.72 7.36 14.28
N GLY A 127 7.83 8.07 14.99
CA GLY A 127 7.91 8.28 16.43
C GLY A 127 7.51 7.06 17.28
N TYR A 128 6.77 6.11 16.71
CA TYR A 128 6.30 4.92 17.43
C TYR A 128 7.36 3.80 17.46
N PRO A 129 7.29 2.86 18.44
CA PRO A 129 8.20 1.72 18.50
C PRO A 129 8.22 0.92 17.19
N ARG A 130 9.38 0.33 16.82
CA ARG A 130 9.57 -0.37 15.53
C ARG A 130 8.63 -1.56 15.33
N GLU A 131 8.29 -2.27 16.41
CA GLU A 131 7.41 -3.44 16.38
C GLU A 131 5.98 -3.12 16.83
N SER A 132 5.58 -1.86 16.75
CA SER A 132 4.22 -1.45 17.11
C SER A 132 3.25 -1.52 15.94
N VAL A 133 1.95 -1.61 16.24
CA VAL A 133 0.85 -1.54 15.26
C VAL A 133 0.97 -0.29 14.38
N ALA A 134 1.37 0.86 14.93
CA ALA A 134 1.56 2.10 14.18
C ALA A 134 2.52 1.98 12.98
N ARG A 135 3.43 0.99 12.99
CA ARG A 135 4.37 0.74 11.89
C ARG A 135 3.80 -0.09 10.74
N LEU A 136 2.60 -0.63 10.92
CA LEU A 136 1.94 -1.52 9.98
C LEU A 136 0.64 -0.96 9.40
N ILE A 137 0.06 0.07 10.03
CA ILE A 137 -1.25 0.58 9.60
C ILE A 137 -1.20 1.28 8.24
N ASN A 138 -2.27 1.08 7.48
CA ASN A 138 -2.61 1.97 6.39
C ASN A 138 -3.49 3.12 6.93
N THR A 139 -3.08 4.36 6.66
CA THR A 139 -3.76 5.59 7.10
C THR A 139 -4.70 6.16 6.05
N GLU A 140 -4.77 5.53 4.87
CA GLU A 140 -5.61 5.92 3.75
C GLU A 140 -6.95 5.18 3.81
N PHE A 141 -7.78 5.56 4.77
CA PHE A 141 -9.15 5.05 4.92
C PHE A 141 -10.16 6.19 4.92
N VAL A 142 -11.42 5.83 4.65
CA VAL A 142 -12.55 6.77 4.67
C VAL A 142 -13.48 6.38 5.81
N THR A 143 -13.95 7.38 6.53
CA THR A 143 -14.90 7.23 7.64
C THR A 143 -16.24 7.86 7.28
N ILE A 144 -17.32 7.34 7.83
CA ILE A 144 -18.66 7.93 7.72
C ILE A 144 -19.16 8.39 9.09
N LYS A 145 -20.20 9.23 9.10
CA LYS A 145 -20.84 9.71 10.34
C LYS A 145 -22.16 8.99 10.56
N LYS A 146 -22.51 8.76 11.83
CA LYS A 146 -23.74 8.04 12.21
C LYS A 146 -25.04 8.75 11.76
N GLU A 147 -24.99 10.07 11.60
CA GLU A 147 -26.15 10.88 11.21
C GLU A 147 -26.42 10.88 9.69
N MET A 148 -25.48 10.40 8.87
CA MET A 148 -25.64 10.31 7.42
C MET A 148 -26.77 9.35 7.07
N SER A 149 -27.52 9.65 6.01
CA SER A 149 -28.31 8.62 5.34
C SER A 149 -27.37 7.59 4.70
N ILE A 150 -27.86 6.37 4.46
CA ILE A 150 -27.11 5.34 3.75
C ILE A 150 -26.75 5.80 2.34
N GLU A 151 -27.64 6.54 1.67
CA GLU A 151 -27.36 7.15 0.37
C GLU A 151 -26.18 8.12 0.42
N ASP A 152 -26.20 9.07 1.35
CA ASP A 152 -25.13 10.06 1.53
C ASP A 152 -23.80 9.39 1.90
N ALA A 153 -23.85 8.38 2.76
CA ALA A 153 -22.67 7.61 3.15
C ALA A 153 -22.06 6.88 1.95
N MET A 154 -22.88 6.24 1.12
CA MET A 154 -22.42 5.55 -0.10
C MET A 154 -21.87 6.53 -1.13
N ASP A 155 -22.47 7.70 -1.30
CA ASP A 155 -21.95 8.75 -2.19
C ASP A 155 -20.63 9.34 -1.68
N HIS A 156 -20.51 9.54 -0.37
CA HIS A 156 -19.26 9.92 0.27
C HIS A 156 -18.17 8.89 -0.01
N LEU A 157 -18.46 7.60 0.18
CA LEU A 157 -17.53 6.52 -0.10
C LEU A 157 -17.14 6.49 -1.59
N ARG A 158 -18.09 6.56 -2.53
CA ARG A 158 -17.78 6.60 -3.97
C ARG A 158 -16.85 7.74 -4.37
N LYS A 159 -16.95 8.88 -3.67
CA LYS A 159 -16.16 10.08 -3.98
C LYS A 159 -14.75 10.06 -3.40
N TYR A 160 -14.59 9.53 -2.19
CA TYR A 160 -13.34 9.66 -1.43
C TYR A 160 -12.63 8.34 -1.18
N HIS A 161 -13.32 7.21 -1.29
CA HIS A 161 -12.74 5.90 -1.06
C HIS A 161 -11.95 5.45 -2.28
N GLN A 162 -10.69 5.09 -2.06
CA GLN A 162 -9.90 4.42 -3.09
C GLN A 162 -10.20 2.93 -3.03
N ASP A 163 -10.53 2.35 -4.17
CA ASP A 163 -10.73 0.91 -4.32
C ASP A 163 -9.45 0.18 -3.89
N SER A 164 -9.51 -0.45 -2.72
CA SER A 164 -8.43 -1.25 -2.15
C SER A 164 -8.97 -2.65 -1.90
N GLU A 165 -8.13 -3.67 -2.10
CA GLU A 165 -8.52 -5.09 -2.04
C GLU A 165 -9.18 -5.50 -0.71
N THR A 166 -9.05 -4.69 0.34
CA THR A 166 -9.44 -5.01 1.72
C THR A 166 -10.62 -4.21 2.29
N ALA A 167 -11.24 -3.29 1.54
CA ALA A 167 -12.24 -2.37 2.09
C ALA A 167 -13.65 -2.97 2.26
N ASN A 168 -13.77 -4.04 3.05
CA ASN A 168 -15.06 -4.64 3.39
C ASN A 168 -15.72 -4.04 4.64
N VAL A 169 -14.99 -3.21 5.39
CA VAL A 169 -15.41 -2.61 6.65
C VAL A 169 -15.30 -1.10 6.55
N ILE A 170 -16.36 -0.40 6.93
CA ILE A 170 -16.45 1.05 6.94
C ILE A 170 -16.49 1.53 8.39
N TYR A 171 -15.54 2.38 8.76
CA TYR A 171 -15.47 2.92 10.12
C TYR A 171 -16.45 4.08 10.30
N VAL A 172 -17.21 4.03 11.38
CA VAL A 172 -18.15 5.09 11.79
C VAL A 172 -17.51 5.90 12.91
N VAL A 173 -17.51 7.22 12.75
CA VAL A 173 -16.93 8.15 13.73
C VAL A 173 -17.95 9.17 14.22
N ASP A 174 -17.71 9.73 15.40
CA ASP A 174 -18.45 10.88 15.91
C ASP A 174 -17.94 12.21 15.34
N ASN A 175 -18.46 13.34 15.84
CA ASN A 175 -18.08 14.68 15.39
C ASN A 175 -16.66 15.10 15.80
N GLU A 176 -16.04 14.40 16.75
CA GLU A 176 -14.66 14.61 17.19
C GLU A 176 -13.68 13.67 16.45
N GLY A 177 -14.18 12.80 15.56
CA GLY A 177 -13.39 11.84 14.79
C GLY A 177 -13.06 10.57 15.57
N LYS A 178 -13.72 10.32 16.71
CA LYS A 178 -13.52 9.11 17.49
C LYS A 178 -14.29 7.95 16.86
N LEU A 179 -13.63 6.79 16.75
CA LEU A 179 -14.28 5.54 16.32
C LEU A 179 -15.40 5.18 17.30
N ILE A 180 -16.60 4.98 16.77
CA ILE A 180 -17.78 4.59 17.54
C ILE A 180 -18.41 3.28 17.06
N ASP A 181 -18.14 2.86 15.82
CA ASP A 181 -18.55 1.54 15.31
C ASP A 181 -17.81 1.18 14.01
N ASP A 182 -17.93 -0.07 13.57
CA ASP A 182 -17.48 -0.53 12.26
C ASP A 182 -18.58 -1.32 11.54
N VAL A 183 -18.87 -0.93 10.29
CA VAL A 183 -20.01 -1.46 9.54
C VAL A 183 -19.51 -2.20 8.30
N PRO A 184 -19.83 -3.50 8.15
CA PRO A 184 -19.55 -4.22 6.92
C PRO A 184 -20.27 -3.56 5.74
N ILE A 185 -19.58 -3.35 4.61
CA ILE A 185 -20.14 -2.64 3.44
C ILE A 185 -21.47 -3.25 2.96
N ARG A 186 -21.63 -4.57 3.10
CA ARG A 186 -22.89 -5.28 2.81
C ARG A 186 -24.10 -4.71 3.56
N ARG A 187 -23.93 -4.20 4.78
CA ARG A 187 -25.04 -3.61 5.55
C ARG A 187 -25.52 -2.30 4.95
N LEU A 188 -24.60 -1.49 4.40
CA LEU A 188 -24.94 -0.29 3.64
C LEU A 188 -25.69 -0.65 2.35
N VAL A 189 -25.25 -1.70 1.65
CA VAL A 189 -25.86 -2.14 0.37
C VAL A 189 -27.26 -2.75 0.55
N LEU A 190 -27.48 -3.50 1.63
CA LEU A 190 -28.72 -4.28 1.84
C LEU A 190 -29.83 -3.52 2.59
N ASN A 191 -29.58 -2.29 3.02
CA ASN A 191 -30.57 -1.46 3.72
C ASN A 191 -31.12 -0.34 2.83
N GLU A 192 -32.24 0.23 3.26
CA GLU A 192 -32.91 1.31 2.54
C GLU A 192 -32.04 2.57 2.52
N PRO A 193 -31.88 3.24 1.36
CA PRO A 193 -31.01 4.42 1.23
C PRO A 193 -31.34 5.57 2.20
N ALA A 194 -32.63 5.71 2.56
CA ALA A 194 -33.12 6.76 3.44
C ALA A 194 -32.89 6.50 4.94
N LYS A 195 -32.56 5.26 5.34
CA LYS A 195 -32.19 4.97 6.73
C LYS A 195 -30.89 5.67 7.07
N LYS A 196 -30.69 5.94 8.36
CA LYS A 196 -29.42 6.48 8.84
C LYS A 196 -28.42 5.37 9.11
N VAL A 197 -27.15 5.73 9.12
CA VAL A 197 -26.07 4.84 9.54
C VAL A 197 -26.28 4.37 10.99
N GLU A 198 -26.78 5.23 11.88
CA GLU A 198 -27.11 4.86 13.27
C GLU A 198 -28.14 3.72 13.39
N ASP A 199 -28.99 3.52 12.38
CA ASP A 199 -30.03 2.47 12.40
C ASP A 199 -29.46 1.07 12.07
N ILE A 200 -28.25 0.98 11.53
CA ILE A 200 -27.60 -0.28 11.10
C ILE A 200 -26.32 -0.62 11.88
N MET A 201 -25.93 0.28 12.78
CA MET A 201 -24.86 0.11 13.76
C MET A 201 -25.26 -0.93 14.81
N ASP A 202 -24.29 -1.66 15.36
CA ASP A 202 -24.49 -2.56 16.50
C ASP A 202 -23.62 -2.20 17.72
N GLY A 203 -22.72 -1.22 17.57
CA GLY A 203 -21.85 -0.72 18.62
C GLY A 203 -20.75 -1.68 19.02
N PHE A 204 -20.55 -2.77 18.28
CA PHE A 204 -19.51 -3.75 18.53
C PHE A 204 -18.39 -3.62 17.49
N TYR A 205 -17.27 -3.07 17.92
CA TYR A 205 -16.06 -2.94 17.11
C TYR A 205 -14.82 -3.33 17.92
N VAL A 206 -13.80 -3.80 17.20
CA VAL A 206 -12.48 -4.10 17.79
C VAL A 206 -11.54 -2.92 17.49
N LYS A 207 -10.68 -2.59 18.45
CA LYS A 207 -9.63 -1.59 18.27
C LYS A 207 -8.31 -2.06 18.86
N LEU A 208 -7.23 -1.62 18.25
CA LEU A 208 -5.87 -1.75 18.75
C LEU A 208 -5.32 -0.37 19.09
N ASN A 209 -4.43 -0.29 20.08
CA ASN A 209 -3.68 0.92 20.35
C ASN A 209 -2.45 0.97 19.45
N LEU A 210 -2.07 2.17 19.03
CA LEU A 210 -0.92 2.38 18.16
C LEU A 210 0.41 1.88 18.76
N ASN A 211 0.51 1.80 20.09
CA ASN A 211 1.68 1.30 20.80
C ASN A 211 1.66 -0.21 21.04
N ASP A 212 0.55 -0.90 20.74
CA ASP A 212 0.46 -2.35 20.94
C ASP A 212 1.49 -3.05 20.06
N SER A 213 2.05 -4.15 20.57
CA SER A 213 2.99 -4.96 19.81
C SER A 213 2.29 -5.71 18.68
N LYS A 214 3.05 -6.11 17.66
CA LYS A 214 2.53 -6.96 16.58
C LYS A 214 2.00 -8.28 17.09
N GLU A 215 2.64 -8.87 18.10
CA GLU A 215 2.22 -10.14 18.69
C GLU A 215 0.85 -9.98 19.37
N THR A 216 0.68 -8.93 20.17
CA THR A 216 -0.60 -8.63 20.84
C THR A 216 -1.72 -8.30 19.84
N ALA A 217 -1.40 -7.79 18.65
CA ALA A 217 -2.38 -7.46 17.63
C ALA A 217 -2.97 -8.71 16.92
N VAL A 218 -2.32 -9.86 17.02
CA VAL A 218 -2.71 -11.12 16.36
C VAL A 218 -3.44 -12.08 17.33
N ASP A 219 -3.31 -11.84 18.63
CA ASP A 219 -4.03 -12.57 19.70
C ASP A 219 -5.50 -12.14 19.81
#